data_AF-A0A8H7V4F6-F1
#
_entry.id   AF-A0A8H7V4F6-F1
#
_cell.length_a   1.000
_cell.length_b   1.000
_cell.length_c   1.000
_cell.angle_alpha   90.00
_cell.angle_beta   90.00
_cell.angle_gamma   90.00
#
_symmetry.space_group_name_H-M   'P 1'
#
loop_
_entity.id
_entity.type
_entity.pdbx_description
1 polymer ?
#
loop_
_entity_poly.entity_id
_entity_poly.type
_entity_poly.pdbx_seq_one_letter_code
_entity_poly.pdbx_strand_id
1 'polypeptide(L)'
;MMNRRLFSSSTRAAADFYKITLKRSSIGLPQDIKAAAKTLGLVRLQQTSYKPVNASNAGLILKLKEIVQVQLVDHIPTAQEIAATKPSKGYTIVGSKI
;
A
#
# COMPACT_ATOMS: atom_id res chain seq x y z
N MET A 1 -20.47 -36.85 21.67
CA MET A 1 -19.05 -36.41 21.70
C MET A 1 -18.84 -35.42 20.57
N MET A 2 -18.64 -34.14 20.89
CA MET A 2 -18.50 -33.07 19.89
C MET A 2 -17.14 -33.15 19.19
N ASN A 3 -17.15 -33.48 17.89
CA ASN A 3 -15.98 -33.37 17.03
C ASN A 3 -15.71 -31.89 16.75
N ARG A 4 -14.82 -31.31 17.55
CA ARG A 4 -14.22 -30.00 17.33
C ARG A 4 -13.45 -30.05 16.02
N ARG A 5 -14.06 -29.54 14.94
CA ARG A 5 -13.40 -29.40 13.64
C ARG A 5 -12.20 -28.49 13.79
N LEU A 6 -11.00 -29.08 13.77
CA LEU A 6 -9.72 -28.40 13.64
C LEU A 6 -9.62 -27.83 12.23
N PHE A 7 -10.30 -26.71 11.95
CA PHE A 7 -10.02 -25.92 10.76
C PHE A 7 -8.79 -25.07 11.03
N SER A 8 -7.61 -25.68 10.96
CA SER A 8 -6.38 -24.92 10.72
C SER A 8 -6.29 -24.64 9.22
N SER A 9 -7.07 -23.67 8.74
CA SER A 9 -6.90 -23.13 7.39
C SER A 9 -5.71 -22.19 7.40
N SER A 10 -4.51 -22.76 7.42
CA SER A 10 -3.27 -22.00 7.37
C SER A 10 -2.75 -21.95 5.94
N THR A 11 -3.59 -21.49 5.00
CA THR A 11 -3.09 -20.90 3.76
C THR A 11 -2.58 -19.51 4.11
N ARG A 12 -1.41 -19.41 4.76
CA ARG A 12 -0.73 -18.13 4.93
C ARG A 12 -0.34 -17.66 3.53
N ALA A 13 -1.07 -16.70 2.98
CA ALA A 13 -0.49 -15.85 1.96
C ALA A 13 0.77 -15.25 2.61
N ALA A 14 1.94 -15.51 2.04
CA ALA A 14 3.25 -15.19 2.63
C ALA A 14 3.51 -13.69 2.82
N ALA A 15 2.58 -12.85 2.38
CA ALA A 15 2.70 -11.40 2.41
C ALA A 15 2.14 -10.81 3.72
N ASP A 16 2.98 -10.02 4.39
CA ASP A 16 2.63 -9.35 5.65
C ASP A 16 1.93 -8.00 5.44
N PHE A 17 2.06 -7.39 4.25
CA PHE A 17 1.57 -6.05 3.97
C PHE A 17 0.75 -5.91 2.68
N TYR A 18 -0.24 -5.03 2.72
CA TYR A 18 -0.88 -4.45 1.55
C TYR A 18 -0.09 -3.22 1.10
N LYS A 19 0.39 -3.25 -0.14
CA LYS A 19 0.83 -2.08 -0.89
C LYS A 19 -0.36 -1.50 -1.64
N ILE A 20 -0.86 -0.37 -1.16
CA ILE A 20 -2.09 0.25 -1.65
C ILE A 20 -1.71 1.52 -2.39
N THR A 21 -2.02 1.59 -3.68
CA THR A 21 -1.74 2.77 -4.52
C THR A 21 -3.04 3.41 -4.98
N LEU A 22 -3.21 4.71 -4.75
CA LEU A 22 -4.38 5.44 -5.24
C LEU A 22 -4.24 5.71 -6.75
N LYS A 23 -5.10 5.13 -7.58
CA LYS A 23 -5.07 5.28 -9.05
C LYS A 23 -6.03 6.34 -9.58
N ARG A 24 -7.15 6.55 -8.89
CA ARG A 24 -8.15 7.56 -9.26
C ARG A 24 -8.38 8.53 -8.11
N SER A 25 -8.70 9.77 -8.44
CA SER A 25 -8.93 10.82 -7.43
C SER A 25 -10.23 10.56 -6.66
N SER A 26 -10.24 10.93 -5.37
CA SER A 26 -11.44 10.90 -4.53
C SER A 26 -12.29 12.18 -4.64
N ILE A 27 -11.95 13.09 -5.56
CA ILE A 27 -12.76 14.28 -5.83
C ILE A 27 -14.16 13.88 -6.34
N GLY A 28 -15.19 14.59 -5.89
CA GLY A 28 -16.57 14.26 -6.26
C GLY A 28 -17.15 13.00 -5.60
N LEU A 29 -16.33 12.21 -4.88
CA LEU A 29 -16.84 11.03 -4.15
C LEU A 29 -17.49 11.42 -2.81
N PRO A 30 -18.38 10.54 -2.30
CA PRO A 30 -18.95 10.67 -0.96
C PRO A 30 -17.89 10.85 0.16
N GLN A 31 -18.29 11.53 1.24
CA GLN A 31 -17.38 11.91 2.32
C GLN A 31 -16.80 10.70 3.07
N ASP A 32 -17.55 9.62 3.15
CA ASP A 32 -17.16 8.36 3.78
C ASP A 32 -16.06 7.62 2.99
N ILE A 33 -16.10 7.68 1.66
CA ILE A 33 -15.03 7.20 0.77
C ILE A 33 -13.77 8.04 0.95
N LYS A 34 -13.91 9.37 0.98
CA LYS A 34 -12.78 10.29 1.26
C LYS A 34 -12.16 10.02 2.63
N ALA A 35 -12.99 9.79 3.64
CA ALA A 35 -12.54 9.45 4.99
C ALA A 35 -11.79 8.11 5.00
N ALA A 36 -12.31 7.07 4.33
CA ALA A 36 -11.64 5.78 4.23
C ALA A 36 -10.26 5.88 3.55
N ALA A 37 -10.16 6.65 2.46
CA ALA A 37 -8.88 6.90 1.79
C ALA A 37 -7.89 7.62 2.72
N LYS A 38 -8.35 8.65 3.45
CA LYS A 38 -7.54 9.39 4.42
C LYS A 38 -7.07 8.48 5.58
N THR A 39 -7.91 7.59 6.09
CA THR A 39 -7.55 6.60 7.12
C THR A 39 -6.44 5.66 6.66
N LEU A 40 -6.45 5.26 5.38
CA LEU A 40 -5.35 4.48 4.79
C LEU A 40 -4.11 5.33 4.48
N GLY A 41 -4.15 6.64 4.68
CA GLY A 41 -3.05 7.57 4.40
C GLY A 41 -2.93 7.98 2.93
N LEU A 42 -3.98 7.78 2.14
CA LEU A 42 -4.03 8.13 0.72
C LEU A 42 -4.65 9.52 0.59
N VAL A 43 -3.83 10.50 0.23
CA VAL A 43 -4.25 11.90 0.07
C VAL A 43 -4.02 12.40 -1.35
N ARG A 44 -2.89 12.01 -1.97
CA ARG A 44 -2.51 12.45 -3.31
C ARG A 44 -2.66 11.32 -4.34
N LEU A 45 -2.89 11.70 -5.59
CA LEU A 45 -2.94 10.75 -6.69
C LEU A 45 -1.59 10.02 -6.84
N GLN A 46 -1.64 8.73 -7.19
CA GLN A 46 -0.48 7.83 -7.30
C GLN A 46 0.32 7.61 -6.01
N GLN A 47 -0.13 8.15 -4.88
CA GLN A 47 0.48 7.89 -3.59
C GLN A 47 0.31 6.42 -3.22
N THR A 48 1.38 5.82 -2.70
CA THR A 48 1.38 4.44 -2.19
C THR A 48 1.50 4.46 -0.67
N SER A 49 0.68 3.66 0.00
CA SER A 49 0.68 3.45 1.44
C SER A 49 0.81 1.96 1.73
N TYR A 50 1.59 1.62 2.76
CA TYR A 50 1.79 0.24 3.21
C TYR A 50 1.03 0.02 4.51
N LYS A 51 0.22 -1.03 4.57
CA LYS A 51 -0.60 -1.37 5.73
C LYS A 51 -0.52 -2.86 6.03
N PRO A 52 -0.46 -3.28 7.30
CA PRO A 52 -0.41 -4.70 7.64
C PRO A 52 -1.67 -5.42 7.16
N VAL A 53 -1.53 -6.70 6.81
CA VAL A 53 -2.66 -7.54 6.42
C VAL A 53 -3.51 -7.83 7.65
N ASN A 54 -4.68 -7.17 7.72
CA ASN A 54 -5.71 -7.44 8.71
C ASN A 54 -7.11 -7.15 8.15
N ALA A 55 -8.14 -7.64 8.84
CA ALA A 55 -9.53 -7.55 8.39
C ALA A 55 -10.03 -6.09 8.28
N SER A 56 -9.64 -5.21 9.22
CA SER A 56 -10.05 -3.80 9.21
C SER A 56 -9.53 -3.06 7.98
N ASN A 57 -8.25 -3.25 7.64
CA ASN A 57 -7.64 -2.69 6.45
C ASN A 57 -8.27 -3.27 5.17
N ALA A 58 -8.55 -4.58 5.15
CA ALA A 58 -9.23 -5.22 4.02
C ALA A 58 -10.64 -4.63 3.79
N GLY A 59 -11.40 -4.36 4.85
CA GLY A 59 -12.71 -3.71 4.75
C GLY A 59 -12.64 -2.31 4.15
N LEU A 60 -11.66 -1.51 4.57
CA LEU A 60 -11.42 -0.18 3.98
C LEU A 60 -11.00 -0.28 2.51
N ILE A 61 -10.14 -1.23 2.17
CA ILE A 61 -9.72 -1.49 0.79
C ILE A 61 -10.92 -1.88 -0.08
N LEU A 62 -11.79 -2.79 0.38
CA LEU A 62 -12.98 -3.22 -0.34
C LEU A 62 -13.92 -2.06 -0.63
N LYS A 63 -14.05 -1.12 0.31
CA LYS A 63 -14.81 0.11 0.12
C LYS A 63 -14.21 1.03 -0.96
N LEU A 64 -12.90 0.98 -1.18
CA LEU A 64 -12.17 1.81 -2.14
C LEU A 64 -11.77 1.07 -3.44
N LYS A 65 -12.24 -0.17 -3.64
CA LYS A 65 -11.75 -1.09 -4.69
C LYS A 65 -11.74 -0.55 -6.11
N GLU A 66 -12.56 0.46 -6.40
CA GLU A 66 -12.69 1.07 -7.73
C GLU A 66 -11.59 2.11 -8.01
N ILE A 67 -11.00 2.70 -6.95
CA ILE A 67 -10.03 3.80 -7.07
C ILE A 67 -8.61 3.41 -6.65
N VAL A 68 -8.42 2.28 -5.97
CA VAL A 68 -7.11 1.80 -5.52
C VAL A 68 -6.64 0.58 -6.30
N GLN A 69 -5.32 0.47 -6.49
CA GLN A 69 -4.66 -0.77 -6.85
C GLN A 69 -3.99 -1.34 -5.60
N VAL A 70 -4.17 -2.64 -5.36
CA VAL A 70 -3.58 -3.32 -4.21
C VAL A 70 -2.65 -4.43 -4.68
N GLN A 71 -1.49 -4.51 -4.07
CA GLN A 71 -0.52 -5.59 -4.22
C GLN A 71 -0.19 -6.14 -2.83
N LEU A 72 -0.02 -7.45 -2.74
CA LEU A 72 0.51 -8.09 -1.54
C LEU A 72 2.04 -8.07 -1.60
N VAL A 73 2.69 -7.67 -0.50
CA VAL A 73 4.15 -7.59 -0.38
C VAL A 73 4.59 -8.14 0.98
N ASP A 74 5.79 -8.71 1.01
CA ASP A 74 6.34 -9.35 2.21
C ASP A 74 6.90 -8.31 3.19
N HIS A 75 7.47 -7.22 2.69
CA HIS A 75 8.02 -6.15 3.53
C HIS A 75 7.75 -4.74 3.00
N ILE A 76 7.91 -3.76 3.88
CA ILE A 76 7.88 -2.33 3.53
C ILE A 76 9.28 -1.95 3.00
N PRO A 77 9.37 -1.29 1.83
CA PRO A 77 10.66 -0.96 1.25
C PRO A 77 11.46 0.00 2.14
N THR A 78 12.74 -0.32 2.31
CA THR A 78 13.70 0.48 3.06
C THR A 78 14.13 1.69 2.23
N ALA A 79 14.56 2.78 2.89
CA ALA A 79 15.05 3.98 2.21
C ALA A 79 16.16 3.69 1.18
N GLN A 80 17.01 2.69 1.42
CA GLN A 80 18.07 2.27 0.50
C GLN A 80 17.50 1.61 -0.77
N GLU A 81 16.51 0.71 -0.64
CA GLU A 81 15.86 0.07 -1.78
C GLU A 81 15.14 1.12 -2.64
N ILE A 82 14.46 2.07 -2.00
CA ILE A 82 13.83 3.20 -2.69
C ILE A 82 14.88 4.03 -3.43
N ALA A 83 16.03 4.30 -2.81
CA ALA A 83 17.12 5.04 -3.47
C ALA A 83 17.69 4.28 -4.66
N ALA A 84 17.81 2.96 -4.59
CA ALA A 84 18.30 2.10 -5.66
C ALA A 84 17.35 2.08 -6.89
N THR A 85 16.05 2.35 -6.71
CA THR A 85 15.13 2.49 -7.85
C THR A 85 15.35 3.77 -8.67
N LYS A 86 16.10 4.74 -8.14
CA LYS A 86 16.36 5.99 -8.88
C LYS A 86 17.35 5.70 -10.02
N PRO A 87 17.08 6.21 -11.23
CA PRO A 87 18.02 6.05 -12.33
C PRO A 87 19.36 6.75 -12.01
N SER A 88 20.44 6.23 -12.58
CA SER A 88 21.77 6.83 -12.47
C SER A 88 21.78 8.26 -13.02
N LYS A 89 22.54 9.15 -12.38
CA LYS A 89 22.71 10.52 -12.87
C LYS A 89 23.47 10.50 -14.20
N GLY A 90 22.95 11.17 -15.21
CA GLY A 90 23.59 11.30 -16.52
C GLY A 90 24.66 12.39 -16.62
N TYR A 91 25.16 12.88 -15.49
CA TYR A 91 26.17 13.94 -15.43
C TYR A 91 27.09 13.74 -14.22
N THR A 92 28.26 14.34 -14.28
CA THR A 92 29.21 14.40 -13.16
C THR A 92 29.58 15.86 -12.91
N ILE A 93 29.67 16.26 -11.64
CA ILE A 93 30.01 17.64 -11.27
C ILE A 93 31.54 17.78 -11.37
N VAL A 94 32.02 18.60 -12.30
CA VAL A 94 33.47 18.76 -12.59
C VAL A 94 34.14 19.80 -11.68
N GLY A 95 33.38 20.73 -11.10
CA GLY A 95 33.90 21.72 -10.17
C GLY A 95 32.77 22.45 -9.45
N SER A 96 33.05 22.97 -8.26
CA SER A 96 32.11 23.80 -7.50
C SER A 96 32.72 25.19 -7.38
N LYS A 97 32.02 26.21 -7.89
CA LYS A 97 32.46 27.60 -7.74
C LYS A 97 32.09 28.05 -6.33
N ILE A 98 33.09 28.45 -5.54
CA ILE A 98 32.93 29.11 -4.24
C ILE A 98 32.52 30.57 -4.48
#